data_AF-A0A444S3B7-F1
#
_entry.id   AF-A0A444S3B7-F1
#
_cell.length_a   1.000
_cell.length_b   1.000
_cell.length_c   1.000
_cell.angle_alpha   90.00
_cell.angle_beta   90.00
_cell.angle_gamma   90.00
#
_symmetry.space_group_name_H-M   'P 1'
#
loop_
_entity.id
_entity.type
_entity.pdbx_description
1 polymer ?
#
loop_
_entity_poly.entity_id
_entity_poly.type
_entity_poly.pdbx_seq_one_letter_code
_entity_poly.pdbx_strand_id
1 'polypeptide(L)'
;MAISHVWIHGQGGRPDVGIHRCLHDRYVRLAKSLGCDSYWIDSACIPSDEELRREAIRYINDVFYKSKCVLVCDKDIMDLDASDLTTARQESLVAAVLFCDWNIRAWTMLEALKGRGHISILCKDNRIIEFADVLRHVCDYGRIDLAVFSLLLPHTISWRKEGMQKLKSEVFANDLPLEIVGSWLSHRPASREYDDVVIWSLCLGQQSQRARHPDQLWEKQSQVRTGFLMSSAPRLSTPGRSWAPSTTFAFSDDVNENTKGIHRPFDSSFTAIATVEPEGIWARWWVHEIEQGCLSKLLGYYKDSVATERERRMRRELGRVHKVLNLHGRYLALLRPMYLSVATRFDGVQQTQSYAKSGVLLAVCESEKKEEKAEPGNYRLRNSPSWKWIWRGVYEWPSDVDLPEFTLHHGLWIA
;
A
#
# COMPACT_ATOMS: atom_id res chain seq x y z
N MET A 1 23.61 17.67 -2.47
CA MET A 1 23.33 16.25 -2.81
C MET A 1 22.64 15.58 -1.64
N ALA A 2 21.69 14.68 -1.85
CA ALA A 2 21.17 13.82 -0.78
C ALA A 2 21.67 12.39 -0.98
N ILE A 3 22.10 11.74 0.10
CA ILE A 3 22.52 10.35 0.11
C ILE A 3 21.34 9.49 0.55
N SER A 4 21.01 8.49 -0.25
CA SER A 4 19.99 7.48 0.03
C SER A 4 20.70 6.13 0.14
N HIS A 5 20.76 5.56 1.35
CA HIS A 5 21.67 4.44 1.64
C HIS A 5 20.99 3.34 2.45
N VAL A 6 21.62 2.17 2.47
CA VAL A 6 21.22 1.05 3.33
C VAL A 6 22.15 1.00 4.54
N TRP A 7 21.59 1.22 5.73
CA TRP A 7 22.36 1.33 6.99
C TRP A 7 23.21 0.09 7.27
N ILE A 8 22.66 -1.11 7.07
CA ILE A 8 23.36 -2.39 7.35
C ILE A 8 24.52 -2.68 6.38
N HIS A 9 24.64 -1.95 5.28
CA HIS A 9 25.77 -2.07 4.33
C HIS A 9 27.03 -1.34 4.82
N GLY A 10 27.06 -0.87 6.07
CA GLY A 10 28.25 -0.24 6.67
C GLY A 10 28.43 1.23 6.30
N GLN A 11 27.40 1.87 5.74
CA GLN A 11 27.39 3.31 5.44
C GLN A 11 26.59 4.12 6.47
N GLY A 12 26.14 3.46 7.53
CA GLY A 12 25.45 4.07 8.65
C GLY A 12 26.36 4.83 9.61
N GLY A 13 25.74 5.57 10.50
CA GLY A 13 26.37 6.22 11.65
C GLY A 13 25.34 6.49 12.74
N ARG A 14 25.74 7.27 13.75
CA ARG A 14 24.82 7.87 14.71
C ARG A 14 25.09 9.37 14.74
N PRO A 15 24.07 10.24 14.70
CA PRO A 15 24.28 11.68 14.72
C PRO A 15 25.10 12.13 15.94
N ASP A 16 24.88 11.48 17.09
CA ASP A 16 25.52 11.82 18.36
C ASP A 16 27.02 11.46 18.42
N VAL A 17 27.47 10.58 17.52
CA VAL A 17 28.87 10.11 17.42
C VAL A 17 29.52 10.59 16.11
N GLY A 18 28.71 10.95 15.13
CA GLY A 18 29.10 11.29 13.77
C GLY A 18 29.17 10.09 12.82
N ILE A 19 29.77 10.34 11.66
CA ILE A 19 30.04 9.34 10.61
C ILE A 19 31.54 9.11 10.49
N HIS A 20 31.95 7.96 9.96
CA HIS A 20 33.36 7.65 9.75
C HIS A 20 34.02 8.69 8.82
N ARG A 21 35.21 9.19 9.20
CA ARG A 21 35.93 10.23 8.43
C ARG A 21 36.21 9.82 6.99
N CYS A 22 36.60 8.57 6.75
CA CYS A 22 36.82 8.07 5.38
C CYS A 22 35.55 8.11 4.52
N LEU A 23 34.38 7.83 5.12
CA LEU A 23 33.08 7.90 4.47
C LEU A 23 32.69 9.36 4.21
N HIS A 24 32.89 10.25 5.19
CA HIS A 24 32.72 11.68 5.02
C HIS A 24 33.56 12.23 3.85
N ASP A 25 34.87 11.95 3.85
CA ASP A 25 35.80 12.40 2.80
C ASP A 25 35.44 11.82 1.42
N ARG A 26 34.88 10.61 1.37
CA ARG A 26 34.32 10.01 0.14
C ARG A 26 33.12 10.82 -0.35
N TYR A 27 32.11 11.06 0.50
CA TYR A 27 30.92 11.82 0.11
C TYR A 27 31.21 13.28 -0.23
N VAL A 28 32.16 13.93 0.44
CA VAL A 28 32.61 15.29 0.07
C VAL A 28 33.17 15.30 -1.36
N ARG A 29 33.99 14.32 -1.72
CA ARG A 29 34.53 14.22 -3.09
C ARG A 29 33.44 13.97 -4.12
N LEU A 30 32.50 13.08 -3.84
CA LEU A 30 31.34 12.79 -4.70
C LEU A 30 30.42 14.01 -4.88
N ALA A 31 30.15 14.74 -3.78
CA ALA A 31 29.37 15.98 -3.81
C ALA A 31 30.03 17.01 -4.75
N LYS A 32 31.34 17.24 -4.57
CA LYS A 32 32.11 18.18 -5.37
C LYS A 32 32.17 17.78 -6.85
N SER A 33 32.32 16.49 -7.17
CA SER A 33 32.31 16.03 -8.57
C SER A 33 30.96 16.27 -9.26
N LEU A 34 29.87 16.29 -8.50
CA LEU A 34 28.54 16.66 -8.98
C LEU A 34 28.26 18.17 -8.90
N GLY A 35 29.26 18.99 -8.55
CA GLY A 35 29.11 20.44 -8.38
C GLY A 35 28.14 20.82 -7.26
N CYS A 36 28.06 20.02 -6.20
CA CYS A 36 27.37 20.36 -4.95
C CYS A 36 28.38 20.94 -3.94
N ASP A 37 27.93 21.93 -3.18
CA ASP A 37 28.68 22.52 -2.06
C ASP A 37 28.52 21.72 -0.75
N SER A 38 27.46 20.92 -0.66
CA SER A 38 27.03 20.22 0.53
C SER A 38 26.37 18.87 0.19
N TYR A 39 26.32 17.99 1.19
CA TYR A 39 25.51 16.78 1.12
C TYR A 39 24.73 16.54 2.41
N TRP A 40 23.63 15.81 2.28
CA TRP A 40 22.79 15.37 3.38
C TRP A 40 22.81 13.85 3.49
N ILE A 41 22.90 13.33 4.72
CA ILE A 41 22.72 11.92 5.04
C ILE A 41 21.99 11.80 6.38
N ASP A 42 20.98 10.95 6.44
CA ASP A 42 20.15 10.72 7.63
C ASP A 42 20.98 10.40 8.89
N SER A 43 22.02 9.58 8.75
CA SER A 43 22.91 9.14 9.83
C SER A 43 23.66 10.29 10.52
N ALA A 44 23.79 11.45 9.87
CA ALA A 44 24.39 12.65 10.46
C ALA A 44 23.35 13.74 10.77
N CYS A 45 22.22 13.74 10.07
CA CYS A 45 21.27 14.86 10.09
C CYS A 45 19.95 14.58 10.82
N ILE A 46 19.69 13.33 11.25
CA ILE A 46 18.48 12.98 12.01
C ILE A 46 18.85 12.54 13.42
N PRO A 47 18.79 13.44 14.42
CA PRO A 47 19.20 13.17 15.81
C PRO A 47 18.51 11.96 16.45
N SER A 48 19.12 11.44 17.52
CA SER A 48 18.48 10.40 18.35
C SER A 48 17.41 10.96 19.27
N ASP A 49 17.52 12.23 19.66
CA ASP A 49 16.49 12.95 20.43
C ASP A 49 15.16 12.97 19.68
N GLU A 50 14.06 12.64 20.36
CA GLU A 50 12.76 12.44 19.71
C GLU A 50 12.18 13.74 19.13
N GLU A 51 12.34 14.86 19.82
CA GLU A 51 11.78 16.14 19.39
C GLU A 51 12.54 16.71 18.18
N LEU A 52 13.87 16.64 18.23
CA LEU A 52 14.73 17.05 17.14
C LEU A 52 14.65 16.09 15.96
N ARG A 53 14.55 14.77 16.19
CA ARG A 53 14.26 13.78 15.14
C ARG A 53 12.98 14.13 14.43
N ARG A 54 11.93 14.42 15.19
CA ARG A 54 10.63 14.83 14.66
C ARG A 54 10.81 16.06 13.77
N GLU A 55 11.51 17.08 14.24
CA GLU A 55 11.79 18.28 13.45
C GLU A 55 12.60 17.97 12.18
N ALA A 56 13.64 17.15 12.25
CA ALA A 56 14.44 16.75 11.10
C ALA A 56 13.60 15.99 10.05
N ILE A 57 12.78 15.03 10.48
CA ILE A 57 11.84 14.31 9.61
C ILE A 57 10.84 15.28 8.96
N ARG A 58 10.53 16.41 9.61
CA ARG A 58 9.66 17.42 9.00
C ARG A 58 10.24 18.06 7.73
N TYR A 59 11.53 17.96 7.47
CA TYR A 59 12.17 18.52 6.28
C TYR A 59 12.58 17.46 5.26
N ILE A 60 12.36 16.16 5.54
CA ILE A 60 12.90 15.08 4.71
C ILE A 60 12.42 15.15 3.25
N ASN A 61 11.13 15.43 3.02
CA ASN A 61 10.59 15.58 1.66
C ASN A 61 11.31 16.70 0.89
N ASP A 62 11.52 17.84 1.55
CA ASP A 62 12.20 19.00 0.95
C ASP A 62 13.66 18.70 0.66
N VAL A 63 14.35 17.99 1.55
CA VAL A 63 15.74 17.59 1.35
C VAL A 63 15.90 16.78 0.07
N PHE A 64 15.10 15.73 -0.13
CA PHE A 64 15.19 14.89 -1.32
C PHE A 64 14.67 15.59 -2.57
N TYR A 65 13.57 16.33 -2.47
CA TYR A 65 12.97 17.04 -3.59
C TYR A 65 13.84 18.20 -4.13
N LYS A 66 14.46 18.98 -3.24
CA LYS A 66 15.27 20.15 -3.61
C LYS A 66 16.74 19.81 -3.87
N SER A 67 17.17 18.59 -3.56
CA SER A 67 18.54 18.16 -3.84
C SER A 67 18.82 18.12 -5.34
N LYS A 68 20.01 18.56 -5.76
CA LYS A 68 20.47 18.44 -7.15
C LYS A 68 20.53 16.99 -7.64
N CYS A 69 20.84 16.06 -6.74
CA CYS A 69 21.01 14.64 -7.01
C CYS A 69 20.67 13.87 -5.73
N VAL A 70 19.96 12.75 -5.89
CA VAL A 70 19.77 11.71 -4.87
C VAL A 70 20.67 10.55 -5.24
N LEU A 71 21.77 10.39 -4.50
CA LEU A 71 22.75 9.35 -4.74
C LEU A 71 22.36 8.08 -3.97
N VAL A 72 22.05 7.03 -4.70
CA VAL A 72 21.72 5.70 -4.19
C VAL A 72 23.01 4.94 -3.90
N CYS A 73 23.15 4.50 -2.65
CA CYS A 73 24.32 3.80 -2.14
C CYS A 73 23.89 2.44 -1.56
N ASP A 74 23.93 1.43 -2.41
CA ASP A 74 23.63 0.03 -2.09
C ASP A 74 24.87 -0.82 -2.40
N LYS A 75 25.16 -1.82 -1.56
CA LYS A 75 26.32 -2.68 -1.70
C LYS A 75 26.36 -3.39 -3.05
N ASP A 76 25.25 -3.98 -3.49
CA ASP A 76 25.22 -4.80 -4.70
C ASP A 76 25.42 -3.93 -5.95
N ILE A 77 24.87 -2.72 -5.94
CA ILE A 77 25.08 -1.73 -7.01
C ILE A 77 26.53 -1.24 -7.03
N MET A 78 27.11 -0.96 -5.85
CA MET A 78 28.49 -0.48 -5.73
C MET A 78 29.54 -1.53 -6.12
N ASP A 79 29.18 -2.81 -6.19
CA ASP A 79 30.07 -3.87 -6.66
C ASP A 79 30.06 -4.02 -8.19
N LEU A 80 29.09 -3.40 -8.89
CA LEU A 80 28.97 -3.49 -10.35
C LEU A 80 29.91 -2.51 -11.08
N ASP A 81 30.63 -3.06 -12.06
CA ASP A 81 31.51 -2.29 -12.93
C ASP A 81 30.73 -1.49 -13.98
N ALA A 82 30.99 -0.19 -13.97
CA ALA A 82 30.42 0.81 -14.86
C ALA A 82 31.51 1.47 -15.74
N SER A 83 32.61 0.76 -15.99
CA SER A 83 33.73 1.25 -16.79
C SER A 83 33.32 1.59 -18.22
N ASP A 84 32.49 0.74 -18.83
CA ASP A 84 31.84 0.86 -20.12
C ASP A 84 30.35 0.44 -20.03
N LEU A 85 29.45 1.25 -20.60
CA LEU A 85 28.00 1.04 -20.48
C LEU A 85 27.42 0.22 -21.64
N THR A 86 27.95 -1.00 -21.81
CA THR A 86 27.31 -1.99 -22.71
C THR A 86 25.87 -2.29 -22.28
N THR A 87 25.01 -2.70 -23.22
CA THR A 87 23.62 -3.06 -22.90
C THR A 87 23.53 -4.10 -21.77
N ALA A 88 24.35 -5.15 -21.81
CA ALA A 88 24.35 -6.19 -20.76
C ALA A 88 24.70 -5.65 -19.36
N ARG A 89 25.60 -4.67 -19.26
CA ARG A 89 25.92 -4.01 -17.99
C ARG A 89 24.79 -3.10 -17.51
N GLN A 90 24.16 -2.36 -18.43
CA GLN A 90 23.00 -1.53 -18.09
C GLN A 90 21.82 -2.39 -17.64
N GLU A 91 21.59 -3.54 -18.26
CA GLU A 91 20.63 -4.55 -17.82
C GLU A 91 20.95 -5.06 -16.40
N SER A 92 22.22 -5.33 -16.12
CA SER A 92 22.67 -5.75 -14.77
C SER A 92 22.43 -4.68 -13.72
N LEU A 93 22.65 -3.40 -14.05
CA LEU A 93 22.36 -2.26 -13.17
C LEU A 93 20.86 -2.13 -12.88
N VAL A 94 20.00 -2.28 -13.90
CA VAL A 94 18.53 -2.26 -13.70
C VAL A 94 18.09 -3.43 -12.83
N ALA A 95 18.60 -4.63 -13.10
CA ALA A 95 18.31 -5.81 -12.27
C ALA A 95 18.76 -5.63 -10.82
N ALA A 96 19.96 -5.06 -10.59
CA ALA A 96 20.43 -4.76 -9.25
C ALA A 96 19.51 -3.77 -8.53
N VAL A 97 19.11 -2.67 -9.18
CA VAL A 97 18.16 -1.71 -8.56
C VAL A 97 16.81 -2.36 -8.28
N LEU A 98 16.31 -3.23 -9.16
CA LEU A 98 15.04 -3.94 -8.94
C LEU A 98 15.04 -4.78 -7.66
N PHE A 99 16.14 -5.46 -7.36
CA PHE A 99 16.19 -6.51 -6.34
C PHE A 99 17.08 -6.21 -5.12
N CYS A 100 17.82 -5.10 -5.11
CA CYS A 100 18.70 -4.73 -4.00
C CYS A 100 17.94 -4.35 -2.72
N ASP A 101 18.66 -4.38 -1.59
CA ASP A 101 18.14 -4.02 -0.27
C ASP A 101 17.60 -2.59 -0.24
N TRP A 102 18.19 -1.68 -1.02
CA TRP A 102 17.70 -0.32 -1.14
C TRP A 102 16.26 -0.27 -1.67
N ASN A 103 15.88 -1.11 -2.64
CA ASN A 103 14.53 -1.05 -3.23
C ASN A 103 13.46 -1.79 -2.42
N ILE A 104 13.79 -2.49 -1.33
CA ILE A 104 12.80 -3.23 -0.53
C ILE A 104 12.46 -2.53 0.80
N ARG A 105 13.05 -1.36 1.08
CA ARG A 105 12.85 -0.62 2.35
C ARG A 105 11.85 0.52 2.18
N ALA A 106 11.07 0.78 3.24
CA ALA A 106 10.03 1.81 3.24
C ALA A 106 10.61 3.23 3.13
N TRP A 107 11.67 3.54 3.89
CA TRP A 107 12.29 4.87 3.89
C TRP A 107 12.89 5.22 2.52
N THR A 108 13.70 4.33 1.95
CA THR A 108 14.32 4.52 0.62
C THR A 108 13.28 4.65 -0.49
N MET A 109 12.10 4.04 -0.37
CA MET A 109 10.98 4.26 -1.28
C MET A 109 10.53 5.74 -1.30
N LEU A 110 10.41 6.36 -0.11
CA LEU A 110 10.07 7.78 0.01
C LEU A 110 11.19 8.67 -0.53
N GLU A 111 12.44 8.34 -0.23
CA GLU A 111 13.63 9.07 -0.70
C GLU A 111 13.68 9.07 -2.24
N ALA A 112 13.48 7.91 -2.85
CA ALA A 112 13.33 7.74 -4.28
C ALA A 112 12.13 8.49 -4.83
N LEU A 113 10.93 8.35 -4.24
CA LEU A 113 9.71 9.03 -4.69
C LEU A 113 9.88 10.54 -4.72
N LYS A 114 10.47 11.11 -3.67
CA LYS A 114 10.68 12.56 -3.58
C LYS A 114 11.86 13.01 -4.45
N GLY A 115 12.83 12.12 -4.71
CA GLY A 115 14.01 12.34 -5.57
C GLY A 115 13.91 11.91 -7.03
N ARG A 116 12.78 11.34 -7.49
CA ARG A 116 12.63 10.63 -8.79
C ARG A 116 12.97 11.43 -10.06
N GLY A 117 13.18 12.74 -9.94
CA GLY A 117 13.65 13.60 -11.03
C GLY A 117 15.17 13.53 -11.27
N HIS A 118 15.95 13.05 -10.29
CA HIS A 118 17.40 13.23 -10.23
C HIS A 118 18.07 12.11 -9.41
N ILE A 119 17.62 10.86 -9.61
CA ILE A 119 18.22 9.68 -9.00
C ILE A 119 19.49 9.29 -9.77
N SER A 120 20.59 9.16 -9.02
CA SER A 120 21.84 8.62 -9.51
C SER A 120 22.26 7.41 -8.67
N ILE A 121 22.86 6.42 -9.30
CA ILE A 121 23.37 5.21 -8.63
C ILE A 121 24.89 5.28 -8.50
N LEU A 122 25.41 4.89 -7.33
CA LEU A 122 26.85 4.77 -7.09
C LEU A 122 27.31 3.36 -7.42
N CYS A 123 28.12 3.24 -8.47
CA CYS A 123 28.70 1.99 -8.92
C CYS A 123 30.14 1.82 -8.40
N LYS A 124 30.79 0.73 -8.82
CA LYS A 124 32.19 0.45 -8.51
C LYS A 124 33.11 1.61 -8.88
N ASP A 125 34.17 1.76 -8.10
CA ASP A 125 35.19 2.80 -8.26
C ASP A 125 34.63 4.23 -8.24
N ASN A 126 33.55 4.45 -7.47
CA ASN A 126 32.90 5.75 -7.29
C ASN A 126 32.32 6.36 -8.57
N ARG A 127 32.00 5.52 -9.57
CA ARG A 127 31.30 5.98 -10.76
C ARG A 127 29.85 6.27 -10.46
N ILE A 128 29.40 7.47 -10.83
CA ILE A 128 28.02 7.90 -10.65
C ILE A 128 27.34 7.86 -12.01
N ILE A 129 26.18 7.22 -12.07
CA ILE A 129 25.37 7.14 -13.29
C ILE A 129 23.96 7.63 -12.98
N GLU A 130 23.38 8.44 -13.87
CA GLU A 130 21.97 8.78 -13.79
C GLU A 130 21.11 7.56 -14.13
N PHE A 131 20.31 7.12 -13.15
CA PHE A 131 19.55 5.88 -13.31
C PHE A 131 18.52 5.96 -14.44
N ALA A 132 18.00 7.15 -14.69
CA ALA A 132 17.05 7.38 -15.77
C ALA A 132 17.64 7.12 -17.16
N ASP A 133 18.95 7.34 -17.36
CA ASP A 133 19.61 7.04 -18.63
C ASP A 133 19.74 5.53 -18.84
N VAL A 134 20.13 4.81 -17.78
CA VAL A 134 20.22 3.34 -17.78
C VAL A 134 18.85 2.72 -18.08
N LEU A 135 17.79 3.18 -17.42
CA LEU A 135 16.44 2.70 -17.64
C LEU A 135 15.97 2.95 -19.08
N ARG A 136 16.19 4.15 -19.62
CA ARG A 136 15.80 4.47 -21.01
C ARG A 136 16.53 3.56 -22.00
N HIS A 137 17.83 3.35 -21.83
CA HIS A 137 18.60 2.45 -22.68
C HIS A 137 18.08 1.01 -22.63
N VAL A 138 17.76 0.49 -21.44
CA VAL A 138 17.21 -0.87 -21.30
C VAL A 138 15.81 -0.98 -21.91
N CYS A 139 14.99 0.06 -21.82
CA CYS A 139 13.68 0.11 -22.49
C CYS A 139 13.81 0.12 -24.03
N ASP A 140 14.79 0.84 -24.57
CA ASP A 140 14.94 1.01 -26.02
C ASP A 140 15.69 -0.16 -26.68
N TYR A 141 16.69 -0.72 -26.00
CA TYR A 141 17.65 -1.67 -26.58
C TYR A 141 17.87 -2.95 -25.77
N GLY A 142 17.40 -2.99 -24.52
CA GLY A 142 17.61 -4.12 -23.62
C GLY A 142 16.55 -5.21 -23.79
N ARG A 143 16.64 -6.23 -22.93
CA ARG A 143 15.64 -7.29 -22.84
C ARG A 143 14.28 -6.73 -22.40
N ILE A 144 13.25 -7.10 -23.16
CA ILE A 144 11.86 -6.74 -22.88
C ILE A 144 11.42 -7.13 -21.46
N ASP A 145 11.90 -8.27 -20.94
CA ASP A 145 11.56 -8.72 -19.59
C ASP A 145 12.01 -7.71 -18.52
N LEU A 146 13.23 -7.14 -18.66
CA LEU A 146 13.75 -6.14 -17.74
C LEU A 146 13.06 -4.78 -17.93
N ALA A 147 12.75 -4.41 -19.17
CA ALA A 147 11.94 -3.22 -19.45
C ALA A 147 10.54 -3.33 -18.80
N VAL A 148 9.90 -4.50 -18.87
CA VAL A 148 8.61 -4.77 -18.21
C VAL A 148 8.76 -4.77 -16.70
N PHE A 149 9.80 -5.39 -16.13
CA PHE A 149 10.04 -5.35 -14.69
C PHE A 149 10.32 -3.95 -14.17
N SER A 150 10.81 -3.02 -15.00
CA SER A 150 11.00 -1.62 -14.61
C SER A 150 9.68 -0.93 -14.22
N LEU A 151 8.52 -1.48 -14.60
CA LEU A 151 7.21 -1.05 -14.10
C LEU A 151 7.02 -1.28 -12.59
N LEU A 152 7.87 -2.08 -11.95
CA LEU A 152 7.93 -2.27 -10.49
C LEU A 152 8.72 -1.16 -9.78
N LEU A 153 9.30 -0.21 -10.52
CA LEU A 153 10.03 0.95 -10.00
C LEU A 153 9.31 2.29 -10.26
N PRO A 154 7.97 2.40 -10.14
CA PRO A 154 7.25 3.63 -10.49
C PRO A 154 7.63 4.82 -9.59
N HIS A 155 8.20 4.54 -8.42
CA HIS A 155 8.69 5.52 -7.45
C HIS A 155 10.07 6.07 -7.81
N THR A 156 10.84 5.45 -8.72
CA THR A 156 12.16 5.94 -9.15
C THR A 156 12.12 6.70 -10.48
N ILE A 157 10.98 6.69 -11.18
CA ILE A 157 10.84 7.24 -12.53
C ILE A 157 10.15 8.60 -12.48
N SER A 158 10.73 9.59 -13.16
CA SER A 158 10.10 10.90 -13.35
C SER A 158 8.95 10.80 -14.36
N TRP A 159 7.74 11.13 -13.93
CA TRP A 159 6.59 11.30 -14.82
C TRP A 159 6.82 12.58 -15.62
N ARG A 160 7.25 12.49 -16.88
CA ARG A 160 7.48 13.68 -17.72
C ARG A 160 6.20 14.52 -17.77
N LYS A 161 6.34 15.81 -17.43
CA LYS A 161 5.26 16.82 -17.44
C LYS A 161 4.62 17.05 -18.81
N GLU A 162 5.21 16.56 -19.90
CA GLU A 162 4.79 16.86 -21.28
C GLU A 162 3.39 16.31 -21.64
N GLY A 163 2.84 15.35 -20.90
CA GLY A 163 1.47 14.86 -21.06
C GLY A 163 0.45 15.30 -20.00
N MET A 164 0.92 15.87 -18.88
CA MET A 164 0.09 16.18 -17.69
C MET A 164 -0.02 17.69 -17.40
N GLN A 165 0.20 18.55 -18.40
CA GLN A 165 0.08 20.01 -18.30
C GLN A 165 -1.33 20.55 -17.93
N LYS A 166 -2.30 19.70 -17.56
CA LYS A 166 -3.65 20.11 -17.15
C LYS A 166 -3.97 19.99 -15.66
N LEU A 167 -3.06 19.54 -14.79
CA LEU A 167 -3.27 19.66 -13.34
C LEU A 167 -2.49 20.87 -12.79
N LYS A 168 -3.14 22.03 -12.83
CA LYS A 168 -2.72 23.24 -12.12
C LYS A 168 -2.92 23.02 -10.62
N SER A 169 -1.84 22.76 -9.89
CA SER A 169 -1.67 23.22 -8.51
C SER A 169 -0.23 23.00 -8.08
N GLU A 170 0.29 23.92 -7.28
CA GLU A 170 1.57 23.83 -6.55
C GLU A 170 1.49 22.79 -5.41
N VAL A 171 0.92 21.63 -5.71
CA VAL A 171 1.06 20.40 -4.94
C VAL A 171 2.42 19.84 -5.36
N PHE A 172 3.23 19.32 -4.43
CA PHE A 172 4.51 18.74 -4.84
C PHE A 172 4.22 17.75 -5.97
N ALA A 173 4.92 17.85 -7.09
CA ALA A 173 4.68 17.01 -8.28
C ALA A 173 4.83 15.49 -8.02
N ASN A 174 5.05 15.09 -6.75
CA ASN A 174 5.33 13.78 -6.19
C ASN A 174 4.39 13.38 -5.05
N ASP A 175 3.22 14.01 -4.91
CA ASP A 175 2.19 13.59 -3.97
C ASP A 175 1.26 12.56 -4.63
N LEU A 176 1.03 11.45 -3.95
CA LEU A 176 0.29 10.31 -4.48
C LEU A 176 -0.96 10.03 -3.63
N PRO A 177 -2.02 9.47 -4.24
CA PRO A 177 -3.17 8.94 -3.52
C PRO A 177 -2.76 7.96 -2.42
N LEU A 178 -3.54 7.97 -1.34
CA LEU A 178 -3.37 7.11 -0.16
C LEU A 178 -3.14 5.66 -0.55
N GLU A 179 -3.92 5.15 -1.49
CA GLU A 179 -3.96 3.75 -1.87
C GLU A 179 -2.76 3.32 -2.70
N ILE A 180 -2.23 4.20 -3.55
CA ILE A 180 -1.01 3.94 -4.33
C ILE A 180 0.18 3.81 -3.39
N VAL A 181 0.33 4.75 -2.46
CA VAL A 181 1.42 4.71 -1.47
C VAL A 181 1.28 3.48 -0.58
N GLY A 182 0.07 3.21 -0.09
CA GLY A 182 -0.19 2.06 0.78
C GLY A 182 0.10 0.73 0.08
N SER A 183 -0.24 0.61 -1.21
CA SER A 183 0.11 -0.54 -2.04
C SER A 183 1.62 -0.75 -2.12
N TRP A 184 2.39 0.31 -2.40
CA TRP A 184 3.85 0.20 -2.50
C TRP A 184 4.52 -0.12 -1.16
N LEU A 185 4.06 0.48 -0.07
CA LEU A 185 4.57 0.20 1.28
C LEU A 185 4.24 -1.20 1.77
N SER A 186 3.17 -1.84 1.28
CA SER A 186 2.80 -3.20 1.70
C SER A 186 3.84 -4.28 1.38
N HIS A 187 4.78 -3.95 0.49
CA HIS A 187 5.91 -4.80 0.11
C HIS A 187 7.21 -4.41 0.82
N ARG A 188 7.19 -3.35 1.65
CA ARG A 188 8.39 -2.71 2.20
C ARG A 188 8.26 -2.53 3.70
N PRO A 189 8.80 -3.45 4.51
CA PRO A 189 8.71 -3.33 5.96
C PRO A 189 9.51 -2.11 6.46
N ALA A 190 8.96 -1.44 7.48
CA ALA A 190 9.67 -0.44 8.24
C ALA A 190 10.32 -1.07 9.49
N SER A 191 11.48 -0.57 9.89
CA SER A 191 12.24 -1.16 11.00
C SER A 191 11.76 -0.71 12.39
N ARG A 192 11.07 0.43 12.49
CA ARG A 192 10.50 0.93 13.75
C ARG A 192 8.98 0.86 13.69
N GLU A 193 8.37 0.67 14.85
CA GLU A 193 6.92 0.71 14.97
C GLU A 193 6.38 2.06 14.46
N TYR A 194 5.30 2.00 13.67
CA TYR A 194 4.63 3.13 13.02
C TYR A 194 5.46 3.94 12.02
N ASP A 195 6.73 3.61 11.75
CA ASP A 195 7.50 4.30 10.71
C ASP A 195 6.80 4.16 9.35
N ASP A 196 6.16 3.03 9.07
CA ASP A 196 5.36 2.83 7.85
C ASP A 196 4.21 3.83 7.74
N VAL A 197 3.49 4.12 8.84
CA VAL A 197 2.43 5.13 8.90
C VAL A 197 2.99 6.55 8.72
N VAL A 198 4.14 6.84 9.35
CA VAL A 198 4.83 8.12 9.19
C VAL A 198 5.21 8.33 7.73
N ILE A 199 5.87 7.36 7.11
CA ILE A 199 6.27 7.38 5.69
C ILE A 199 5.04 7.48 4.80
N TRP A 200 3.99 6.71 5.08
CA TRP A 200 2.73 6.75 4.35
C TRP A 200 2.20 8.18 4.32
N SER A 201 2.10 8.83 5.49
CA SER A 201 1.63 10.21 5.61
C SER A 201 2.56 11.22 4.92
N LEU A 202 3.87 11.02 4.94
CA LEU A 202 4.84 11.90 4.29
C LEU A 202 4.76 11.84 2.75
N CYS A 203 4.34 10.70 2.20
CA CYS A 203 4.12 10.54 0.77
C CYS A 203 2.82 11.21 0.29
N LEU A 204 1.87 11.47 1.19
CA LEU A 204 0.62 12.18 0.87
C LEU A 204 0.86 13.69 0.74
N GLY A 205 0.00 14.37 0.00
CA GLY A 205 0.15 15.80 -0.27
C GLY A 205 -0.21 16.75 0.88
N GLN A 206 0.05 18.04 0.63
CA GLN A 206 0.04 19.18 1.58
C GLN A 206 -1.19 19.33 2.50
N GLN A 207 -2.30 18.64 2.25
CA GLN A 207 -3.48 18.67 3.13
C GLN A 207 -3.41 17.66 4.29
N SER A 208 -2.42 16.76 4.30
CA SER A 208 -2.20 15.85 5.41
C SER A 208 -1.22 16.47 6.41
N GLN A 209 -1.73 16.98 7.53
CA GLN A 209 -0.89 17.11 8.72
C GLN A 209 -0.27 15.72 8.96
N ARG A 210 1.04 15.64 9.18
CA ARG A 210 1.76 14.35 9.31
C ARG A 210 1.12 13.48 10.39
N ALA A 211 0.95 12.20 10.09
CA ALA A 211 0.38 11.25 11.02
C ALA A 211 1.50 10.40 11.63
N ARG A 212 1.45 10.18 12.95
CA ARG A 212 2.37 9.24 13.63
C ARG A 212 1.69 7.96 14.05
N HIS A 213 0.37 8.05 14.23
CA HIS A 213 -0.46 6.91 14.55
C HIS A 213 -1.50 6.74 13.44
N PRO A 214 -1.92 5.49 13.19
CA PRO A 214 -2.91 5.20 12.15
C PRO A 214 -4.21 5.98 12.35
N ASP A 215 -4.69 6.20 13.57
CA ASP A 215 -5.89 7.02 13.82
C ASP A 215 -5.75 8.43 13.24
N GLN A 216 -4.61 9.08 13.49
CA GLN A 216 -4.33 10.43 12.97
C GLN A 216 -4.23 10.47 11.44
N LEU A 217 -3.87 9.35 10.80
CA LEU A 217 -3.82 9.24 9.35
C LEU A 217 -5.24 9.23 8.80
N TRP A 218 -6.09 8.36 9.35
CA TRP A 218 -7.46 8.14 8.90
C TRP A 218 -8.41 9.29 9.25
N GLU A 219 -8.19 10.00 10.36
CA GLU A 219 -8.91 11.23 10.72
C GLU A 219 -8.80 12.33 9.65
N LYS A 220 -7.73 12.30 8.86
CA LYS A 220 -7.44 13.30 7.82
C LYS A 220 -7.93 12.86 6.44
N GLN A 221 -8.40 11.62 6.30
CA GLN A 221 -8.95 11.12 5.05
C GLN A 221 -10.45 11.38 5.01
N SER A 222 -10.92 11.93 3.89
CA SER A 222 -12.35 12.07 3.61
C SER A 222 -12.87 10.94 2.72
N GLN A 223 -11.98 10.23 2.03
CA GLN A 223 -12.30 9.22 1.04
C GLN A 223 -11.26 8.11 0.99
N VAL A 224 -11.68 6.91 0.60
CA VAL A 224 -10.81 5.75 0.35
C VAL A 224 -11.43 4.81 -0.68
N ARG A 225 -10.63 4.16 -1.53
CA ARG A 225 -11.10 3.11 -2.44
C ARG A 225 -11.51 1.86 -1.68
N THR A 226 -12.71 1.37 -1.95
CA THR A 226 -13.25 0.14 -1.34
C THR A 226 -12.37 -1.09 -1.57
N GLY A 227 -11.74 -1.22 -2.73
CA GLY A 227 -10.80 -2.32 -3.00
C GLY A 227 -9.53 -2.27 -2.17
N PHE A 228 -9.03 -1.07 -1.80
CA PHE A 228 -7.83 -0.94 -0.99
C PHE A 228 -8.03 -1.53 0.42
N LEU A 229 -9.26 -1.46 0.92
CA LEU A 229 -9.67 -2.05 2.18
C LEU A 229 -9.69 -3.59 2.15
N MET A 230 -9.62 -4.22 0.97
CA MET A 230 -9.63 -5.68 0.79
C MET A 230 -8.24 -6.27 1.06
N SER A 231 -7.75 -6.11 2.29
CA SER A 231 -6.45 -6.63 2.73
C SER A 231 -6.53 -7.32 4.09
N SER A 232 -5.54 -8.17 4.34
CA SER A 232 -5.29 -8.84 5.62
C SER A 232 -4.47 -7.98 6.59
N ALA A 233 -4.23 -6.71 6.26
CA ALA A 233 -3.50 -5.82 7.16
C ALA A 233 -4.26 -5.69 8.49
N PRO A 234 -3.56 -5.67 9.64
CA PRO A 234 -4.15 -5.34 10.93
C PRO A 234 -4.95 -4.05 10.86
N ARG A 235 -6.03 -3.96 11.64
CA ARG A 235 -6.98 -2.85 11.60
C ARG A 235 -7.04 -2.11 12.93
N LEU A 236 -7.51 -0.89 12.90
CA LEU A 236 -7.74 -0.09 14.09
C LEU A 236 -8.79 -0.74 15.00
N SER A 237 -8.56 -0.70 16.31
CA SER A 237 -9.55 -1.08 17.32
C SER A 237 -10.47 0.07 17.73
N THR A 238 -10.23 1.27 17.19
CA THR A 238 -10.99 2.48 17.48
C THR A 238 -12.45 2.32 17.00
N PRO A 239 -13.45 2.59 17.85
CA PRO A 239 -14.85 2.51 17.45
C PRO A 239 -15.15 3.34 16.21
N GLY A 240 -15.79 2.74 15.19
CA GLY A 240 -16.09 3.40 13.91
C GLY A 240 -14.95 3.40 12.90
N ARG A 241 -13.79 2.81 13.22
CA ARG A 241 -12.65 2.68 12.31
C ARG A 241 -12.14 1.26 12.17
N SER A 242 -12.95 0.26 12.53
CA SER A 242 -12.52 -1.14 12.45
C SER A 242 -12.29 -1.63 11.02
N TRP A 243 -12.82 -0.90 10.03
CA TRP A 243 -12.56 -1.08 8.61
C TRP A 243 -11.18 -0.55 8.16
N ALA A 244 -10.51 0.30 8.93
CA ALA A 244 -9.31 1.01 8.51
C ALA A 244 -8.02 0.24 8.88
N PRO A 245 -7.12 -0.05 7.92
CA PRO A 245 -5.81 -0.64 8.20
C PRO A 245 -4.96 0.22 9.16
N SER A 246 -4.40 -0.39 10.21
CA SER A 246 -3.47 0.27 11.14
C SER A 246 -2.03 0.35 10.61
N THR A 247 -1.73 -0.44 9.57
CA THR A 247 -0.45 -0.51 8.87
C THR A 247 -0.72 -0.87 7.40
N THR A 248 0.25 -0.58 6.53
CA THR A 248 0.22 -1.06 5.14
C THR A 248 0.71 -2.50 4.99
N PHE A 249 1.41 -3.01 6.01
CA PHE A 249 2.05 -4.32 5.97
C PHE A 249 1.13 -5.39 6.57
N ALA A 250 0.84 -6.43 5.78
CA ALA A 250 0.10 -7.58 6.26
C ALA A 250 1.07 -8.65 6.77
N PHE A 251 1.00 -8.98 8.06
CA PHE A 251 1.86 -9.98 8.69
C PHE A 251 1.36 -11.41 8.41
N SER A 252 2.28 -12.37 8.52
CA SER A 252 1.98 -13.79 8.38
C SER A 252 1.57 -14.46 9.69
N ASP A 253 1.67 -13.77 10.83
CA ASP A 253 1.74 -14.43 12.14
C ASP A 253 0.45 -15.19 12.52
N ASP A 254 -0.68 -14.87 11.87
CA ASP A 254 -1.93 -15.63 11.96
C ASP A 254 -2.06 -16.70 10.86
N VAL A 255 -1.07 -17.58 10.73
CA VAL A 255 -1.23 -18.84 9.95
C VAL A 255 -2.15 -19.78 10.73
N ASN A 256 -3.43 -19.42 10.82
CA ASN A 256 -4.45 -20.45 10.78
C ASN A 256 -4.38 -21.03 9.36
N GLU A 257 -4.05 -22.31 9.21
CA GLU A 257 -4.00 -23.00 7.91
C GLU A 257 -5.30 -22.84 7.08
N ASN A 258 -6.37 -22.34 7.71
CA ASN A 258 -7.69 -22.10 7.13
C ASN A 258 -7.86 -20.70 6.48
N THR A 259 -7.04 -19.70 6.77
CA THR A 259 -6.97 -18.43 5.99
C THR A 259 -5.99 -18.65 4.86
N LYS A 260 -6.49 -19.03 3.67
CA LYS A 260 -5.65 -19.19 2.48
C LYS A 260 -5.01 -17.86 2.06
N GLY A 261 -3.85 -17.54 2.63
CA GLY A 261 -2.95 -16.49 2.15
C GLY A 261 -3.08 -15.12 2.83
N ILE A 262 -1.97 -14.38 2.78
CA ILE A 262 -1.89 -12.99 3.18
C ILE A 262 -2.27 -12.12 1.99
N HIS A 263 -3.30 -11.29 2.14
CA HIS A 263 -3.75 -10.35 1.10
C HIS A 263 -3.19 -8.96 1.39
N ARG A 264 -2.25 -8.51 0.56
CA ARG A 264 -1.72 -7.14 0.66
C ARG A 264 -2.70 -6.14 0.05
N PRO A 265 -2.77 -4.90 0.57
CA PRO A 265 -3.55 -3.85 -0.06
C PRO A 265 -3.01 -3.54 -1.46
N PHE A 266 -3.93 -3.21 -2.37
CA PHE A 266 -3.62 -2.78 -3.74
C PHE A 266 -4.32 -1.45 -4.01
N ASP A 267 -3.80 -0.63 -4.94
CA ASP A 267 -4.30 0.74 -5.14
C ASP A 267 -5.80 0.80 -5.48
N SER A 268 -6.30 -0.24 -6.15
CA SER A 268 -7.72 -0.44 -6.43
C SER A 268 -8.38 0.74 -7.15
N SER A 269 -7.64 1.41 -8.03
CA SER A 269 -8.04 2.65 -8.71
C SER A 269 -9.35 2.55 -9.49
N PHE A 270 -9.74 1.33 -9.87
CA PHE A 270 -10.98 0.99 -10.59
C PHE A 270 -12.16 0.64 -9.66
N THR A 271 -12.04 0.73 -8.34
CA THR A 271 -13.12 0.40 -7.40
C THR A 271 -13.88 1.65 -6.93
N ALA A 272 -15.09 1.44 -6.40
CA ALA A 272 -15.89 2.50 -5.81
C ALA A 272 -15.15 3.21 -4.67
N ILE A 273 -15.43 4.51 -4.52
CA ILE A 273 -14.93 5.34 -3.44
C ILE A 273 -15.90 5.24 -2.25
N ALA A 274 -15.36 5.01 -1.07
CA ALA A 274 -16.05 5.16 0.21
C ALA A 274 -15.82 6.56 0.76
N THR A 275 -16.86 7.16 1.32
CA THR A 275 -16.76 8.37 2.14
C THR A 275 -16.37 7.97 3.56
N VAL A 276 -15.36 8.63 4.10
CA VAL A 276 -14.87 8.42 5.47
C VAL A 276 -15.56 9.42 6.39
N GLU A 277 -16.21 8.91 7.44
CA GLU A 277 -16.90 9.69 8.48
C GLU A 277 -16.37 9.28 9.88
N PRO A 278 -16.60 10.09 10.93
CA PRO A 278 -16.08 9.77 12.27
C PRO A 278 -16.57 8.43 12.82
N GLU A 279 -17.78 8.00 12.47
CA GLU A 279 -18.43 6.81 13.02
C GLU A 279 -18.29 5.56 12.12
N GLY A 280 -17.62 5.67 10.96
CA GLY A 280 -17.58 4.61 9.94
C GLY A 280 -17.22 5.08 8.53
N ILE A 281 -17.35 4.16 7.57
CA ILE A 281 -17.35 4.46 6.14
C ILE A 281 -18.71 4.21 5.52
N TRP A 282 -18.97 4.97 4.47
CA TRP A 282 -20.16 4.83 3.64
C TRP A 282 -19.74 4.57 2.19
N ALA A 283 -20.15 3.43 1.62
CA ALA A 283 -19.83 3.12 0.23
C ALA A 283 -20.85 2.21 -0.46
N ARG A 284 -20.67 2.05 -1.77
CA ARG A 284 -21.42 1.10 -2.60
C ARG A 284 -20.71 -0.26 -2.59
N TRP A 285 -21.44 -1.30 -2.24
CA TRP A 285 -20.94 -2.67 -2.15
C TRP A 285 -21.91 -3.64 -2.81
N TRP A 286 -21.37 -4.72 -3.37
CA TRP A 286 -22.16 -5.94 -3.57
C TRP A 286 -22.22 -6.67 -2.24
N VAL A 287 -23.43 -6.98 -1.76
CA VAL A 287 -23.67 -7.51 -0.41
C VAL A 287 -24.44 -8.82 -0.48
N HIS A 288 -24.03 -9.80 0.32
CA HIS A 288 -24.84 -10.96 0.65
C HIS A 288 -25.04 -11.01 2.17
N GLU A 289 -26.28 -10.78 2.62
CA GLU A 289 -26.64 -10.75 4.04
C GLU A 289 -27.15 -12.11 4.52
N ILE A 290 -26.73 -12.53 5.71
CA ILE A 290 -27.06 -13.80 6.33
C ILE A 290 -27.41 -13.57 7.81
N GLU A 291 -28.51 -14.13 8.28
CA GLU A 291 -28.84 -14.14 9.71
C GLU A 291 -28.13 -15.33 10.41
N GLN A 292 -27.36 -15.11 11.48
CA GLN A 292 -26.65 -16.17 12.20
C GLN A 292 -27.61 -17.19 12.85
N GLY A 293 -28.84 -16.80 13.19
CA GLY A 293 -29.88 -17.76 13.60
C GLY A 293 -30.22 -18.77 12.49
N CYS A 294 -30.01 -18.38 11.22
CA CYS A 294 -30.00 -19.30 10.09
C CYS A 294 -28.65 -20.01 9.96
N LEU A 295 -27.50 -19.40 10.30
CA LEU A 295 -26.20 -20.09 10.32
C LEU A 295 -26.16 -21.26 11.31
N SER A 296 -26.71 -21.13 12.53
CA SER A 296 -26.79 -22.25 13.48
C SER A 296 -27.70 -23.37 12.99
N LYS A 297 -28.75 -23.05 12.23
CA LYS A 297 -29.58 -24.03 11.48
C LYS A 297 -28.86 -24.60 10.24
N LEU A 298 -28.01 -23.82 9.57
CA LEU A 298 -27.21 -24.20 8.39
C LEU A 298 -25.99 -25.06 8.76
N LEU A 299 -25.41 -24.83 9.96
CA LEU A 299 -24.28 -25.56 10.56
C LEU A 299 -24.74 -26.73 11.42
N GLY A 300 -26.00 -26.71 11.86
CA GLY A 300 -26.65 -27.81 12.55
C GLY A 300 -26.85 -29.00 11.63
N TYR A 301 -26.77 -30.19 12.23
CA TYR A 301 -26.97 -31.53 11.67
C TYR A 301 -28.41 -31.78 11.15
N TYR A 302 -29.07 -30.81 10.51
CA TYR A 302 -30.30 -31.10 9.79
C TYR A 302 -29.95 -31.92 8.54
N LYS A 303 -30.36 -33.20 8.58
CA LYS A 303 -30.53 -34.05 7.40
C LYS A 303 -31.63 -33.43 6.53
N ASP A 304 -31.38 -32.28 5.91
CA ASP A 304 -32.21 -31.81 4.82
C ASP A 304 -31.88 -32.70 3.62
N SER A 305 -32.70 -33.74 3.44
CA SER A 305 -32.67 -34.64 2.30
C SER A 305 -32.95 -33.93 0.97
N VAL A 306 -33.24 -32.62 1.00
CA VAL A 306 -33.68 -31.79 -0.13
C VAL A 306 -32.62 -30.78 -0.59
N ALA A 307 -31.57 -30.50 0.20
CA ALA A 307 -30.53 -29.54 -0.19
C ALA A 307 -29.65 -30.09 -1.33
N THR A 308 -29.37 -29.24 -2.32
CA THR A 308 -28.45 -29.58 -3.43
C THR A 308 -27.01 -29.67 -2.92
N GLU A 309 -26.14 -30.43 -3.62
CA GLU A 309 -24.71 -30.49 -3.26
C GLU A 309 -24.04 -29.10 -3.31
N ARG A 310 -24.51 -28.24 -4.22
CA ARG A 310 -24.13 -26.83 -4.32
C ARG A 310 -24.37 -26.08 -3.02
N GLU A 311 -25.59 -26.15 -2.48
CA GLU A 311 -25.94 -25.49 -1.22
C GLU A 311 -25.17 -26.08 -0.03
N ARG A 312 -24.92 -27.39 -0.01
CA ARG A 312 -24.13 -28.03 1.05
C ARG A 312 -22.69 -27.53 1.06
N ARG A 313 -22.06 -27.36 -0.11
CA ARG A 313 -20.70 -26.79 -0.22
C ARG A 313 -20.67 -25.35 0.29
N MET A 314 -21.59 -24.50 -0.18
CA MET A 314 -21.69 -23.11 0.26
C MET A 314 -21.90 -22.99 1.78
N ARG A 315 -22.76 -23.83 2.37
CA ARG A 315 -22.98 -23.90 3.83
C ARG A 315 -21.70 -24.25 4.60
N ARG A 316 -20.94 -25.23 4.12
CA ARG A 316 -19.65 -25.63 4.74
C ARG A 316 -18.65 -24.48 4.72
N GLU A 317 -18.56 -23.75 3.60
CA GLU A 317 -17.67 -22.59 3.52
C GLU A 317 -18.11 -21.45 4.44
N LEU A 318 -19.41 -21.15 4.54
CA LEU A 318 -19.91 -20.16 5.51
C LEU A 318 -19.57 -20.54 6.96
N GLY A 319 -19.60 -21.83 7.30
CA GLY A 319 -19.13 -22.34 8.58
C GLY A 319 -17.65 -22.10 8.84
N ARG A 320 -16.82 -22.24 7.80
CA ARG A 320 -15.40 -21.90 7.87
C ARG A 320 -15.20 -20.41 8.08
N VAL A 321 -15.90 -19.55 7.35
CA VAL A 321 -15.85 -18.08 7.53
C VAL A 321 -16.15 -17.73 8.99
N HIS A 322 -17.23 -18.26 9.55
CA HIS A 322 -17.63 -18.02 10.94
C HIS A 322 -16.55 -18.45 11.94
N LYS A 323 -15.97 -19.64 11.76
CA LYS A 323 -14.91 -20.18 12.64
C LYS A 323 -13.60 -19.39 12.53
N VAL A 324 -13.19 -19.07 11.31
CA VAL A 324 -11.89 -18.44 11.01
C VAL A 324 -11.85 -17.00 11.52
N LEU A 325 -12.93 -16.25 11.33
CA LEU A 325 -13.01 -14.85 11.75
C LEU A 325 -13.63 -14.66 13.14
N ASN A 326 -13.89 -15.76 13.87
CA ASN A 326 -14.44 -15.77 15.22
C ASN A 326 -15.64 -14.81 15.39
N LEU A 327 -16.66 -15.02 14.56
CA LEU A 327 -17.83 -14.14 14.47
C LEU A 327 -18.81 -14.39 15.63
N HIS A 328 -19.38 -13.33 16.21
CA HIS A 328 -20.33 -13.39 17.34
C HIS A 328 -21.66 -12.67 17.06
N GLY A 329 -21.69 -11.79 16.06
CA GLY A 329 -22.83 -10.92 15.78
C GLY A 329 -23.98 -11.65 15.09
N ARG A 330 -25.23 -11.40 15.51
CA ARG A 330 -26.44 -12.06 14.96
C ARG A 330 -26.62 -12.02 13.44
N TYR A 331 -25.99 -11.08 12.75
CA TYR A 331 -26.07 -10.93 11.31
C TYR A 331 -24.67 -10.87 10.71
N LEU A 332 -24.53 -11.43 9.52
CA LEU A 332 -23.29 -11.52 8.75
C LEU A 332 -23.54 -10.90 7.37
N ALA A 333 -22.57 -10.12 6.89
CA ALA A 333 -22.55 -9.65 5.51
C ALA A 333 -21.23 -10.02 4.86
N LEU A 334 -21.31 -10.58 3.66
CA LEU A 334 -20.19 -10.73 2.75
C LEU A 334 -20.24 -9.57 1.76
N LEU A 335 -19.12 -8.87 1.59
CA LEU A 335 -19.03 -7.70 0.74
C LEU A 335 -18.01 -7.90 -0.39
N ARG A 336 -18.35 -7.40 -1.58
CA ARG A 336 -17.42 -7.24 -2.70
C ARG A 336 -17.36 -5.79 -3.15
N PRO A 337 -16.16 -5.24 -3.44
CA PRO A 337 -16.03 -3.92 -4.02
C PRO A 337 -16.82 -3.84 -5.34
N MET A 338 -17.46 -2.69 -5.56
CA MET A 338 -18.03 -2.40 -6.86
C MET A 338 -16.93 -1.89 -7.78
N TYR A 339 -16.80 -2.52 -8.95
CA TYR A 339 -15.86 -2.09 -9.98
C TYR A 339 -16.52 -1.02 -10.84
N LEU A 340 -15.82 0.09 -11.05
CA LEU A 340 -16.21 1.11 -12.02
C LEU A 340 -16.03 0.52 -13.41
N SER A 341 -17.05 0.61 -14.26
CA SER A 341 -16.96 0.18 -15.65
C SER A 341 -15.97 1.08 -16.39
N VAL A 342 -14.69 0.74 -16.38
CA VAL A 342 -13.74 1.32 -17.31
C VAL A 342 -14.04 0.69 -18.66
N ALA A 343 -14.74 1.42 -19.51
CA ALA A 343 -14.98 1.03 -20.89
C ALA A 343 -13.64 0.97 -21.65
N THR A 344 -12.89 -0.13 -21.56
CA THR A 344 -11.88 -0.52 -22.57
C THR A 344 -11.50 -2.00 -22.50
N ARG A 345 -12.00 -2.75 -23.49
CA ARG A 345 -11.21 -3.59 -24.41
C ARG A 345 -10.21 -4.60 -23.83
N PHE A 346 -10.70 -5.54 -23.04
CA PHE A 346 -10.23 -6.92 -23.14
C PHE A 346 -11.47 -7.82 -23.06
N ASP A 347 -11.73 -8.54 -24.15
CA ASP A 347 -12.90 -9.39 -24.30
C ASP A 347 -13.06 -10.37 -23.14
N GLY A 348 -14.29 -10.47 -22.63
CA GLY A 348 -14.86 -11.71 -22.10
C GLY A 348 -14.38 -12.22 -20.75
N VAL A 349 -13.34 -11.67 -20.14
CA VAL A 349 -12.92 -12.05 -18.79
C VAL A 349 -13.14 -10.85 -17.88
N GLN A 350 -14.22 -10.90 -17.07
CA GLN A 350 -14.22 -10.18 -15.79
C GLN A 350 -13.08 -10.79 -14.95
N GLN A 351 -11.84 -10.41 -15.26
CA GLN A 351 -10.72 -10.65 -14.38
C GLN A 351 -11.04 -9.83 -13.14
N THR A 352 -11.61 -10.51 -12.15
CA THR A 352 -11.30 -10.25 -10.76
C THR A 352 -9.77 -10.25 -10.69
N GLN A 353 -9.15 -9.09 -10.93
CA GLN A 353 -7.71 -8.92 -10.72
C GLN A 353 -7.45 -9.42 -9.31
N SER A 354 -6.77 -10.55 -9.22
CA SER A 354 -7.01 -11.49 -8.15
C SER A 354 -6.27 -11.03 -6.90
N TYR A 355 -6.98 -10.33 -6.01
CA TYR A 355 -6.54 -10.17 -4.62
C TYR A 355 -6.32 -11.54 -3.96
N ALA A 356 -6.97 -12.57 -4.49
CA ALA A 356 -6.97 -13.96 -4.06
C ALA A 356 -6.00 -14.82 -4.90
N LYS A 357 -5.39 -15.84 -4.29
CA LYS A 357 -4.45 -16.75 -4.99
C LYS A 357 -5.17 -17.75 -5.91
N SER A 358 -6.42 -18.06 -5.61
CA SER A 358 -7.18 -19.14 -6.25
C SER A 358 -8.70 -18.87 -6.36
N GLY A 359 -9.23 -17.86 -5.66
CA GLY A 359 -10.67 -17.63 -5.50
C GLY A 359 -11.10 -16.17 -5.57
N VAL A 360 -12.14 -15.80 -4.82
CA VAL A 360 -12.67 -14.42 -4.75
C VAL A 360 -12.52 -13.87 -3.35
N LEU A 361 -11.83 -12.74 -3.19
CA LEU A 361 -11.66 -12.11 -1.88
C LEU A 361 -12.94 -11.37 -1.47
N LEU A 362 -13.48 -11.70 -0.31
CA LEU A 362 -14.66 -11.09 0.29
C LEU A 362 -14.28 -10.36 1.57
N ALA A 363 -14.86 -9.19 1.81
CA ALA A 363 -14.84 -8.59 3.13
C ALA A 363 -15.99 -9.17 3.95
N VAL A 364 -15.73 -9.40 5.23
CA VAL A 364 -16.68 -10.02 6.14
C VAL A 364 -17.00 -9.03 7.24
N CYS A 365 -18.28 -8.74 7.39
CA CYS A 365 -18.80 -7.86 8.42
C CYS A 365 -19.85 -8.57 9.26
N GLU A 366 -20.01 -8.15 10.51
CA GLU A 366 -21.09 -8.65 11.37
C GLU A 366 -21.87 -7.51 12.04
N SER A 367 -23.07 -7.81 12.53
CA SER A 367 -23.88 -6.85 13.30
C SER A 367 -24.74 -7.56 14.34
N GLU A 368 -24.96 -6.92 15.49
CA GLU A 368 -25.82 -7.43 16.57
C GLU A 368 -27.29 -7.04 16.41
N LYS A 369 -27.56 -5.90 15.76
CA LYS A 369 -28.90 -5.30 15.69
C LYS A 369 -29.17 -4.77 14.29
N LYS A 370 -30.41 -4.93 13.85
CA LYS A 370 -30.97 -4.19 12.71
C LYS A 370 -31.30 -2.79 13.21
N GLU A 371 -30.68 -1.73 12.70
CA GLU A 371 -31.19 -0.40 13.05
C GLU A 371 -32.49 -0.18 12.28
N GLU A 372 -33.53 0.23 13.01
CA GLU A 372 -34.77 0.69 12.41
C GLU A 372 -34.53 2.04 11.71
N LYS A 373 -35.43 2.36 10.76
CA LYS A 373 -35.36 3.54 9.89
C LYS A 373 -34.90 4.78 10.66
N ALA A 374 -33.88 5.48 10.16
CA ALA A 374 -33.48 6.76 10.73
C ALA A 374 -34.66 7.75 10.75
N GLU A 375 -34.76 8.49 11.85
CA GLU A 375 -35.83 9.47 12.06
C GLU A 375 -35.83 10.58 10.99
N PRO A 376 -37.01 11.12 10.64
CA PRO A 376 -37.15 12.14 9.61
C PRO A 376 -36.63 13.48 10.13
N GLY A 377 -35.36 13.74 9.87
CA GLY A 377 -34.68 15.01 10.21
C GLY A 377 -33.25 15.08 9.68
N ASN A 378 -32.58 13.92 9.52
CA ASN A 378 -31.29 13.83 8.85
C ASN A 378 -31.49 13.51 7.37
N TYR A 379 -31.23 14.50 6.51
CA TYR A 379 -31.36 14.46 5.05
C TYR A 379 -30.52 13.39 4.30
N ARG A 380 -29.94 12.39 5.00
CA ARG A 380 -28.95 11.45 4.44
C ARG A 380 -29.43 10.01 4.22
N LEU A 381 -30.65 9.63 4.60
CA LEU A 381 -31.14 8.26 4.39
C LEU A 381 -32.42 8.24 3.55
N ARG A 382 -32.28 7.89 2.26
CA ARG A 382 -33.40 7.35 1.49
C ARG A 382 -33.42 5.82 1.61
N ASN A 383 -34.35 5.35 2.45
CA ASN A 383 -35.16 4.14 2.24
C ASN A 383 -34.59 2.74 2.51
N SER A 384 -33.65 2.53 3.43
CA SER A 384 -33.37 1.15 3.93
C SER A 384 -32.92 1.14 5.39
N PRO A 385 -33.22 0.07 6.16
CA PRO A 385 -32.63 -0.13 7.49
C PRO A 385 -31.10 -0.16 7.36
N SER A 386 -30.40 0.65 8.15
CA SER A 386 -28.94 0.62 8.20
C SER A 386 -28.52 -0.38 9.27
N TRP A 387 -27.80 -1.42 8.89
CA TRP A 387 -27.04 -2.18 9.88
C TRP A 387 -25.82 -1.34 10.25
N LYS A 388 -25.47 -1.24 11.53
CA LYS A 388 -24.11 -0.86 11.90
C LYS A 388 -23.24 -2.10 11.75
N TRP A 389 -22.75 -2.33 10.53
CA TRP A 389 -21.84 -3.42 10.23
C TRP A 389 -20.48 -3.13 10.86
N ILE A 390 -19.86 -4.14 11.46
CA ILE A 390 -18.51 -4.07 12.02
C ILE A 390 -17.61 -4.90 11.12
N TRP A 391 -16.52 -4.33 10.62
CA TRP A 391 -15.57 -5.07 9.80
C TRP A 391 -14.84 -6.11 10.65
N ARG A 392 -14.81 -7.38 10.19
CA ARG A 392 -14.11 -8.48 10.88
C ARG A 392 -12.88 -8.98 10.17
N GLY A 393 -12.82 -8.87 8.84
CA GLY A 393 -11.65 -9.28 8.09
C GLY A 393 -11.95 -9.50 6.63
N VAL A 394 -11.01 -10.14 5.95
CA VAL A 394 -11.19 -10.62 4.58
C VAL A 394 -11.09 -12.14 4.54
N TYR A 395 -11.79 -12.77 3.61
CA TYR A 395 -11.80 -14.21 3.41
C TYR A 395 -11.75 -14.53 1.91
N GLU A 396 -10.80 -15.37 1.51
CA GLU A 396 -10.72 -15.88 0.14
C GLU A 396 -11.75 -17.01 -0.06
N TRP A 397 -12.83 -16.71 -0.77
CA TRP A 397 -13.84 -17.68 -1.15
C TRP A 397 -13.30 -18.64 -2.23
N PRO A 398 -13.32 -19.97 -2.04
CA PRO A 398 -12.74 -20.92 -2.99
C PRO A 398 -13.41 -20.87 -4.38
N SER A 399 -12.63 -21.03 -5.45
CA SER A 399 -13.17 -21.04 -6.83
C SER A 399 -13.98 -22.29 -7.18
N ASP A 400 -13.79 -23.39 -6.44
CA ASP A 400 -14.53 -24.64 -6.59
C ASP A 400 -15.87 -24.66 -5.84
N VAL A 401 -16.21 -23.55 -5.17
CA VAL A 401 -17.47 -23.35 -4.47
C VAL A 401 -18.19 -22.14 -5.05
N ASP A 402 -19.44 -22.34 -5.48
CA ASP A 402 -20.25 -21.24 -6.02
C ASP A 402 -20.38 -20.10 -5.01
N LEU A 403 -20.26 -18.88 -5.51
CA LEU A 403 -20.54 -17.68 -4.72
C LEU A 403 -22.03 -17.61 -4.37
N PRO A 404 -22.37 -17.08 -3.18
CA PRO A 404 -23.74 -16.73 -2.87
C PRO A 404 -24.23 -15.58 -3.77
N GLU A 405 -25.54 -15.38 -3.81
CA GLU A 405 -26.14 -14.29 -4.58
C GLU A 405 -25.90 -12.94 -3.90
N PHE A 406 -25.27 -12.01 -4.62
CA PHE A 406 -24.99 -10.66 -4.14
C PHE A 406 -25.99 -9.65 -4.72
N THR A 407 -26.45 -8.72 -3.90
CA THR A 407 -27.26 -7.58 -4.31
C THR A 407 -26.48 -6.28 -4.15
N LEU A 408 -26.72 -5.31 -5.03
CA LEU A 408 -26.03 -4.03 -4.98
C LEU A 408 -26.66 -3.13 -3.91
N HIS A 409 -25.87 -2.75 -2.90
CA HIS A 409 -26.26 -1.78 -1.90
C HIS A 409 -25.61 -0.42 -2.21
N HIS A 410 -26.44 0.62 -2.31
CA HIS A 410 -25.99 1.96 -2.74
C HIS A 410 -25.42 2.83 -1.62
N GLY A 411 -25.43 2.35 -0.38
CA GLY A 411 -24.99 3.10 0.78
C GLY A 411 -24.95 2.24 2.03
N LEU A 412 -23.97 1.35 2.10
CA LEU A 412 -23.75 0.50 3.27
C LEU A 412 -22.85 1.24 4.27
N TRP A 413 -23.27 1.27 5.53
CA TRP A 413 -22.48 1.81 6.63
C TRP A 413 -21.64 0.71 7.27
N ILE A 414 -20.33 0.95 7.42
CA ILE A 414 -19.41 0.01 8.07
C ILE A 414 -18.59 0.77 9.11
N ALA A 415 -18.71 0.36 10.37
CA ALA A 415 -17.96 0.85 11.52
C ALA A 415 -16.64 0.09 11.72
#